data_AF-A0A7C4Y137-F1
#
_entry.id   AF-A0A7C4Y137-F1
#
_cell.length_a   1.000
_cell.length_b   1.000
_cell.length_c   1.000
_cell.angle_alpha   90.00
_cell.angle_beta   90.00
_cell.angle_gamma   90.00
#
_symmetry.space_group_name_H-M   'P 1'
#
loop_
_entity.id
_entity.type
_entity.pdbx_description
1 polymer ?
#
loop_
_entity_poly.entity_id
_entity_poly.type
_entity_poly.pdbx_seq_one_letter_code
_entity_poly.pdbx_strand_id
1 'polypeptide(L)' 'KPQGSYTAYLASMGKVYVARKLGEESLEVIIASLTESKDRLVSEAVDLLYHLIVLLALNDVSIDEVYEEILRRRR' A
#
# COMPACT_ATOMS: atom_id res chain seq x y z
N LYS A 1 -3.24 21.15 -7.42
CA LYS A 1 -2.67 20.00 -6.69
C LYS A 1 -1.72 20.55 -5.63
N PRO A 2 -1.73 20.08 -4.37
CA PRO A 2 -0.87 20.67 -3.35
C PRO A 2 0.59 20.38 -3.73
N GLN A 3 1.40 21.44 -3.85
CA GLN A 3 2.85 21.30 -3.93
C GLN A 3 3.31 20.66 -2.61
N GLY A 4 4.00 19.51 -2.68
CA GLY A 4 4.53 18.80 -1.51
C GLY A 4 3.70 17.60 -1.01
N SER A 5 2.59 17.23 -1.66
CA SER A 5 1.89 15.97 -1.29
C SER A 5 2.72 14.75 -1.73
N TYR A 6 3.11 13.90 -0.78
CA TYR A 6 3.80 12.64 -1.05
C TYR A 6 3.00 11.73 -2.00
N THR A 7 1.67 11.72 -1.88
CA THR A 7 0.78 11.00 -2.82
C THR A 7 0.89 11.55 -4.24
N ALA A 8 0.94 12.87 -4.41
CA ALA A 8 1.10 13.48 -5.73
C ALA A 8 2.47 13.17 -6.34
N TYR A 9 3.51 13.10 -5.50
CA TYR A 9 4.83 12.64 -5.91
C TYR A 9 4.80 11.19 -6.40
N LEU A 10 4.27 10.26 -5.61
CA LEU A 10 4.17 8.84 -5.99
C LEU A 10 3.38 8.66 -7.31
N ALA A 11 2.26 9.36 -7.46
CA ALA A 11 1.48 9.33 -8.70
C ALA A 11 2.29 9.85 -9.91
N SER A 12 3.13 10.87 -9.72
CA SER A 12 4.00 11.40 -10.78
C SER A 12 5.12 10.44 -11.19
N MET A 13 5.58 9.58 -10.28
CA MET A 13 6.59 8.55 -10.56
C MET A 13 6.02 7.34 -11.34
N GLY A 14 4.70 7.20 -11.36
CA GLY A 14 3.99 6.21 -12.15
C GLY A 14 3.94 4.81 -11.53
N LYS A 15 3.19 3.93 -12.20
CA LYS A 15 2.79 2.60 -11.70
C LYS A 15 3.97 1.69 -11.34
N VAL A 16 5.03 1.67 -12.16
CA VAL A 16 6.20 0.80 -11.93
C VAL A 16 6.91 1.16 -10.63
N TYR A 17 7.09 2.45 -10.36
CA TYR A 17 7.74 2.92 -9.15
C TYR A 17 6.94 2.54 -7.90
N VAL A 18 5.61 2.77 -7.93
CA VAL A 18 4.72 2.44 -6.80
C VAL A 18 4.65 0.93 -6.56
N ALA A 19 4.60 0.12 -7.62
CA ALA A 19 4.60 -1.34 -7.49
C ALA A 19 5.91 -1.87 -6.86
N ARG A 20 7.06 -1.27 -7.19
CA ARG A 20 8.34 -1.59 -6.54
C ARG A 20 8.30 -1.26 -5.05
N LYS A 21 7.83 -0.05 -4.69
CA LYS A 21 7.67 0.35 -3.29
C LYS A 21 6.76 -0.63 -2.53
N LEU A 22 5.60 -0.97 -3.08
CA LEU A 22 4.71 -1.98 -2.49
C LEU A 22 5.43 -3.32 -2.21
N GLY A 23 6.28 -3.76 -3.15
CA GLY A 23 7.11 -4.96 -2.97
C GLY A 23 8.11 -4.85 -1.81
N GLU A 24 8.79 -3.70 -1.69
CA GLU A 24 9.71 -3.42 -0.57
C GLU A 24 8.96 -3.48 0.77
N GLU A 25 7.86 -2.74 0.92
CA GLU A 25 7.08 -2.70 2.17
C GLU A 25 6.55 -4.10 2.54
N SER A 26 6.22 -4.93 1.54
CA SER A 26 5.75 -6.30 1.80
C SER A 26 6.82 -7.18 2.43
N LEU A 27 8.08 -7.00 2.02
CA LEU A 27 9.21 -7.71 2.61
C LEU A 27 9.50 -7.17 4.00
N GLU A 28 9.42 -5.85 4.20
CA GLU A 28 9.61 -5.20 5.51
C GLU A 28 8.55 -5.65 6.52
N VAL A 29 7.27 -5.78 6.13
CA VAL A 29 6.22 -6.37 6.97
C VAL A 29 6.56 -7.80 7.38
N ILE A 30 7.03 -8.63 6.44
CA ILE A 30 7.40 -10.02 6.74
C ILE A 30 8.56 -10.04 7.75
N ILE A 31 9.61 -9.26 7.52
CA ILE A 31 10.76 -9.17 8.43
C ILE A 31 10.31 -8.68 9.81
N ALA A 32 9.55 -7.58 9.86
CA ALA A 32 9.09 -7.00 11.11
C ALA A 32 8.24 -7.99 11.94
N SER A 33 7.42 -8.81 11.26
CA SER A 33 6.60 -9.84 11.91
C SER A 33 7.41 -10.99 12.53
N LEU A 34 8.61 -11.26 11.99
CA LEU A 34 9.45 -12.39 12.40
C LEU A 34 10.53 -11.99 13.40
N THR A 35 11.07 -10.78 13.27
CA THR A 35 12.32 -10.39 13.94
C THR A 35 12.28 -9.06 14.67
N GLU A 36 11.21 -8.26 14.54
CA GLU A 36 11.16 -6.92 15.12
C GLU A 36 10.01 -6.74 16.14
N SER A 37 9.70 -5.48 16.47
CA SER A 37 8.67 -5.12 17.45
C SER A 37 7.30 -4.97 16.82
N LYS A 38 6.26 -5.03 17.66
CA LYS A 38 4.87 -4.75 17.25
C LYS A 38 4.73 -3.36 16.62
N ASP A 39 5.43 -2.36 17.14
CA ASP A 39 5.34 -0.99 16.63
C ASP A 39 5.96 -0.89 15.23
N ARG A 40 7.07 -1.60 14.98
CA ARG A 40 7.65 -1.71 13.63
C ARG A 40 6.70 -2.41 12.68
N LEU A 41 6.13 -3.55 13.08
CA LEU A 41 5.14 -4.26 12.26
C LEU A 41 3.94 -3.37 11.88
N VAL A 42 3.42 -2.57 12.83
CA VAL A 42 2.33 -1.63 12.54
C VAL A 42 2.77 -0.55 11.56
N SER A 43 3.98 -0.01 11.72
CA SER A 43 4.54 0.99 10.79
C SER A 43 4.63 0.46 9.36
N GLU A 44 5.28 -0.69 9.16
CA GLU A 44 5.45 -1.28 7.83
C GLU A 44 4.12 -1.69 7.21
N ALA A 45 3.16 -2.14 8.03
CA ALA A 45 1.82 -2.47 7.55
C ALA A 45 1.07 -1.22 7.05
N VAL A 46 1.26 -0.06 7.69
CA VAL A 46 0.69 1.21 7.22
C VAL A 46 1.31 1.60 5.89
N ASP A 47 2.63 1.50 5.74
CA ASP A 47 3.32 1.85 4.48
C ASP A 47 2.92 0.89 3.34
N LEU A 48 2.77 -0.40 3.63
CA LEU A 48 2.24 -1.39 2.69
C LEU A 48 0.83 -1.03 2.22
N LEU A 49 -0.09 -0.76 3.15
CA LEU A 49 -1.48 -0.40 2.82
C LEU A 49 -1.55 0.90 2.03
N TYR A 50 -0.74 1.89 2.40
CA TYR A 50 -0.70 3.17 1.71
C TYR A 50 -0.24 2.99 0.25
N HIS A 51 0.87 2.28 0.00
CA HIS A 51 1.33 2.00 -1.36
C HIS A 51 0.34 1.13 -2.15
N LEU A 52 -0.37 0.22 -1.49
CA LEU A 52 -1.43 -0.57 -2.13
C LEU A 52 -2.57 0.34 -2.61
N ILE A 53 -3.07 1.24 -1.76
CA ILE A 53 -4.14 2.18 -2.12
C ILE A 53 -3.72 3.08 -3.29
N VAL A 54 -2.49 3.59 -3.28
CA VAL A 54 -1.96 4.40 -4.40
C VAL A 54 -1.87 3.55 -5.68
N LEU A 55 -1.39 2.31 -5.59
CA LEU A 55 -1.31 1.41 -6.74
C LEU A 55 -2.70 1.10 -7.31
N LEU A 56 -3.69 0.83 -6.46
CA LEU A 56 -5.08 0.60 -6.87
C LEU A 56 -5.64 1.81 -7.61
N ALA A 57 -5.45 3.02 -7.07
CA ALA A 57 -5.88 4.25 -7.73
C ALA A 57 -5.20 4.46 -9.11
N LEU A 58 -3.92 4.11 -9.27
CA LEU A 58 -3.22 4.12 -10.57
C LEU A 58 -3.70 3.02 -11.55
N ASN A 59 -4.54 2.10 -11.09
CA ASN A 59 -5.22 1.08 -11.90
C ASN A 59 -6.71 1.38 -12.07
N ASP A 60 -7.18 2.56 -11.66
CA ASP A 60 -8.61 2.91 -11.65
C ASP A 60 -9.47 1.93 -10.83
N VAL A 61 -8.89 1.37 -9.75
CA VAL A 61 -9.56 0.50 -8.78
C VAL A 61 -9.69 1.25 -7.45
N SER A 62 -10.91 1.29 -6.91
CA SER A 62 -11.19 1.85 -5.58
C SER A 62 -10.96 0.83 -4.46
N ILE A 63 -10.68 1.33 -3.25
CA ILE A 63 -10.58 0.46 -2.07
C ILE A 63 -11.94 -0.19 -1.71
N ASP A 64 -13.04 0.47 -2.05
CA ASP A 64 -14.39 -0.05 -1.83
C ASP A 64 -14.65 -1.29 -2.70
N GLU A 65 -14.20 -1.31 -3.95
CA GLU A 65 -14.26 -2.52 -4.81
C GLU A 65 -13.50 -3.71 -4.20
N VAL A 66 -12.33 -3.45 -3.59
CA VAL A 66 -11.57 -4.49 -2.86
C VAL A 66 -12.33 -4.97 -1.63
N TYR A 67 -12.97 -4.06 -0.90
CA TYR A 67 -13.77 -4.39 0.27
C TYR A 67 -15.00 -5.23 -0.09
N GLU A 68 -15.72 -4.89 -1.16
CA GLU A 68 -16.85 -5.67 -1.67
C GLU A 68 -16.42 -7.09 -2.08
N GLU A 69 -15.25 -7.25 -2.70
CA GLU A 69 -14.70 -8.56 -3.01
C GLU A 69 -14.39 -9.38 -1.75
N ILE A 70 -13.90 -8.75 -0.67
CA ILE A 70 -13.72 -9.41 0.63
C ILE A 70 -15.06 -9.91 1.18
N LEU A 71 -16.11 -9.08 1.12
CA LEU A 71 -17.45 -9.46 1.58
C LEU A 71 -18.03 -10.62 0.77
N ARG A 72 -17.80 -10.63 -0.56
CA ARG A 72 -18.24 -11.70 -1.45
C ARG A 72 -17.61 -13.05 -1.11
N ARG A 73 -16.32 -13.08 -0.74
CA ARG A 73 -15.59 -14.31 -0.38
C ARG A 73 -15.92 -14.87 1.00
N ARG A 74 -16.55 -14.08 1.88
CA ARG A 74 -16.94 -14.48 3.24
C ARG A 74 -18.32 -15.16 3.31
N ARG A 75 -19.03 -15.27 2.18
CA ARG A 75 -20.30 -16.00 2.04
C ARG A 75 -20.05 -17.41 1.52
#